data_AF-F9XXH2-F1
#
_entry.id   AF-F9XXH2-F1
#
_cell.length_a   1.000
_cell.length_b   1.000
_cell.length_c   1.000
_cell.angle_alpha   90.00
_cell.angle_beta   90.00
_cell.angle_gamma   90.00
#
_symmetry.space_group_name_H-M   'P 1'
#
loop_
_entity.id
_entity.type
_entity.pdbx_description
1 polymer ?
#
loop_
_entity_poly.entity_id
_entity_poly.type
_entity_poly.pdbx_seq_one_letter_code
_entity_poly.pdbx_strand_id
1 'polypeptide(L)'
;MIPQNRYRLNEYQISKMADGRLWWNSHTGFAIQIGGPCYIYGNVLLMGDRRGEENGFMKSEFLDYLKNFPLWNGTRYYCFSSAIMDTATGGHLSEERLQRLTRLPTAPDFDAIVDGKAETFKLGKYQISISIEGDIKWKSYSGISQIIEGSVLIESDILFIGPKLCDAPEKSKREFIHTLQSLPKWNRTTFWCRSLALQPVSTDKKRSAHVVVKSAKILQPAEREFRNHQRKFVQEMWPHVTDVSAKWASRIRTKWIEKKKAFRNKID
;
A
#
# COMPACT_ATOMS: atom_id res chain seq x y z
N MET A 1 12.35 -14.01 -24.36
CA MET A 1 11.32 -14.55 -23.44
C MET A 1 9.97 -14.39 -24.12
N ILE A 2 9.16 -15.44 -24.26
CA ILE A 2 7.88 -15.38 -24.99
C ILE A 2 6.74 -15.18 -23.99
N PRO A 3 6.00 -14.06 -24.04
CA PRO A 3 4.85 -13.82 -23.17
C PRO A 3 3.66 -14.66 -23.62
N GLN A 4 3.02 -15.37 -22.69
CA GLN A 4 1.78 -16.11 -22.93
C GLN A 4 0.57 -15.20 -22.79
N ASN A 5 0.48 -14.45 -21.69
CA ASN A 5 -0.62 -13.53 -21.42
C ASN A 5 -0.08 -12.13 -21.14
N ARG A 6 -0.84 -11.11 -21.52
CA ARG A 6 -0.54 -9.70 -21.26
C ARG A 6 -1.75 -9.02 -20.63
N TYR A 7 -1.49 -8.16 -19.66
CA TYR A 7 -2.49 -7.45 -18.89
C TYR A 7 -2.12 -5.97 -18.81
N ARG A 8 -3.14 -5.12 -18.69
CA ARG A 8 -2.98 -3.70 -18.39
C ARG A 8 -3.12 -3.46 -16.88
N LEU A 9 -2.17 -2.74 -16.31
CA LEU A 9 -2.21 -2.23 -14.94
C LEU A 9 -1.88 -0.74 -14.98
N ASN A 10 -2.89 0.13 -15.00
CA ASN A 10 -2.72 1.57 -15.20
C ASN A 10 -1.85 1.87 -16.44
N GLU A 11 -0.69 2.53 -16.27
CA GLU A 11 0.29 2.83 -17.34
C GLU A 11 1.35 1.72 -17.52
N TYR A 12 1.11 0.52 -16.98
CA TYR A 12 2.02 -0.62 -17.04
C TYR A 12 1.41 -1.78 -17.83
N GLN A 13 2.24 -2.47 -18.61
CA GLN A 13 1.94 -3.80 -19.13
C GLN A 13 2.48 -4.84 -18.15
N ILE A 14 1.66 -5.79 -17.72
CA ILE A 14 2.11 -6.97 -16.98
C ILE A 14 2.07 -8.18 -17.90
N SER A 15 3.20 -8.83 -18.11
CA SER A 15 3.35 -10.00 -18.98
C SER A 15 3.58 -11.25 -18.14
N LYS A 16 2.78 -12.28 -18.35
CA LYS A 16 3.01 -13.62 -17.81
C LYS A 16 3.75 -14.46 -18.84
N MET A 17 4.96 -14.85 -18.50
CA MET A 17 5.86 -15.65 -19.34
C MET A 17 5.47 -17.12 -19.28
N ALA A 18 5.91 -17.91 -20.27
CA ALA A 18 5.62 -19.34 -20.34
C ALA A 18 6.14 -20.15 -19.14
N ASP A 19 7.21 -19.69 -18.50
CA ASP A 19 7.79 -20.28 -17.29
C ASP A 19 7.13 -19.78 -15.99
N GLY A 20 6.03 -19.03 -16.10
CA GLY A 20 5.30 -18.49 -14.96
C GLY A 20 5.86 -17.18 -14.39
N ARG A 21 7.03 -16.71 -14.87
CA ARG A 21 7.56 -15.41 -14.44
C ARG A 21 6.65 -14.27 -14.88
N LEU A 22 6.57 -13.24 -14.04
CA LEU A 22 5.88 -12.01 -14.34
C LEU A 22 6.88 -10.91 -14.67
N TRP A 23 6.51 -10.03 -15.58
CA TRP A 23 7.36 -8.94 -16.05
C TRP A 23 6.52 -7.68 -16.28
N TRP A 24 6.94 -6.55 -15.72
CA TRP A 24 6.31 -5.26 -15.99
C TRP A 24 7.07 -4.53 -17.09
N ASN A 25 6.35 -3.83 -17.95
CA ASN A 25 6.90 -2.86 -18.89
C ASN A 25 6.16 -1.53 -18.76
N SER A 26 6.87 -0.43 -18.97
CA SER A 26 6.29 0.90 -19.07
C SER A 26 7.10 1.75 -20.05
N HIS A 27 6.47 2.82 -20.54
CA HIS A 27 7.15 3.84 -21.31
C HIS A 27 7.93 4.79 -20.38
N THR A 28 9.12 5.22 -20.81
CA THR A 28 9.90 6.30 -20.18
C THR A 28 10.53 7.17 -21.27
N GLY A 29 10.87 8.42 -20.96
CA GLY A 29 11.61 9.26 -21.91
C GLY A 29 10.89 9.47 -23.26
N PHE A 30 11.65 9.59 -24.35
CA PHE A 30 11.11 9.73 -25.70
C PHE A 30 11.31 8.43 -26.47
N ALA A 31 10.23 7.73 -26.81
CA ALA A 31 10.25 6.46 -27.54
C ALA A 31 11.11 5.37 -26.86
N ILE A 32 11.19 5.38 -25.53
CA ILE A 32 11.93 4.40 -24.74
C ILE A 32 10.94 3.61 -23.89
N GLN A 33 11.18 2.31 -23.80
CA GLN A 33 10.48 1.39 -22.92
C GLN A 33 11.45 0.80 -21.92
N ILE A 34 10.95 0.61 -20.71
CA ILE A 34 11.69 -0.02 -19.61
C ILE A 34 10.85 -1.12 -19.01
N GLY A 35 11.52 -2.09 -18.43
CA GLY A 35 10.83 -3.18 -17.74
C GLY A 35 11.69 -3.88 -16.71
N GLY A 36 11.04 -4.76 -15.97
CA GLY A 36 11.65 -5.52 -14.90
C GLY A 36 10.77 -6.67 -14.42
N PRO A 37 11.30 -7.54 -13.55
CA PRO A 37 10.54 -8.66 -13.02
C PRO A 37 9.42 -8.19 -12.10
N CYS A 38 8.36 -8.99 -11.97
CA CYS A 38 7.36 -8.82 -10.93
C CYS A 38 7.29 -10.05 -10.02
N TYR A 39 6.81 -9.81 -8.81
CA TYR A 39 6.67 -10.80 -7.77
C TYR A 39 5.30 -10.66 -7.10
N ILE A 40 4.58 -11.76 -6.86
CA ILE A 40 3.33 -11.72 -6.10
C ILE A 40 3.65 -12.05 -4.64
N TYR A 41 3.27 -11.15 -3.73
CA TYR A 41 3.39 -11.34 -2.30
C TYR A 41 2.01 -11.10 -1.66
N GLY A 42 1.32 -12.20 -1.36
CA GLY A 42 -0.10 -12.17 -0.96
C GLY A 42 -0.97 -11.45 -1.99
N ASN A 43 -1.68 -10.40 -1.56
CA ASN A 43 -2.54 -9.56 -2.39
C ASN A 43 -1.82 -8.37 -3.05
N VAL A 44 -0.48 -8.32 -3.01
CA VAL A 44 0.32 -7.21 -3.55
C VAL A 44 1.22 -7.70 -4.69
N LEU A 45 1.14 -7.02 -5.84
CA LEU A 45 2.09 -7.19 -6.94
C LEU A 45 3.29 -6.26 -6.71
N LEU A 46 4.44 -6.85 -6.45
CA LEU A 46 5.71 -6.16 -6.26
C LEU A 46 6.43 -6.02 -7.60
N MET A 47 6.53 -4.79 -8.08
CA MET A 47 7.26 -4.44 -9.30
C MET A 47 8.74 -4.29 -8.95
N GLY A 48 9.55 -5.22 -9.45
CA GLY A 48 11.00 -5.27 -9.24
C GLY A 48 11.75 -4.15 -9.94
N ASP A 49 13.06 -4.13 -9.74
CA ASP A 49 13.93 -3.11 -10.33
C ASP A 49 13.95 -3.18 -11.85
N ARG A 50 14.21 -2.03 -12.46
CA ARG A 50 14.39 -1.91 -13.91
C ARG A 50 15.60 -2.74 -14.35
N ARG A 51 15.38 -3.65 -15.30
CA ARG A 51 16.41 -4.53 -15.88
C ARG A 51 16.62 -4.35 -17.38
N GLY A 52 15.70 -3.69 -18.07
CA GLY A 52 15.78 -3.47 -19.52
C GLY A 52 15.49 -2.03 -19.90
N GLU A 53 16.12 -1.59 -20.98
CA GLU A 53 15.75 -0.43 -21.78
C GLU A 53 15.72 -0.87 -23.24
N GLU A 54 14.65 -0.53 -23.94
CA GLU A 54 14.50 -0.81 -25.36
C GLU A 54 13.86 0.38 -26.07
N ASN A 55 14.19 0.55 -27.35
CA ASN A 55 13.43 1.47 -28.21
C ASN A 55 12.01 0.94 -28.33
N GLY A 56 11.04 1.81 -28.11
CA GLY A 56 9.64 1.42 -28.10
C GLY A 56 8.72 2.50 -28.64
N PHE A 57 7.44 2.34 -28.34
CA PHE A 57 6.39 3.26 -28.78
C PHE A 57 6.54 4.66 -28.19
N MET A 58 5.97 5.67 -28.86
CA MET A 58 5.69 6.93 -28.19
C MET A 58 4.72 6.72 -27.01
N LYS A 59 4.73 7.63 -26.03
CA LYS A 59 3.86 7.49 -24.84
C LYS A 59 2.39 7.24 -25.21
N SER A 60 1.84 8.03 -26.13
CA SER A 60 0.45 7.91 -26.58
C SER A 60 0.17 6.54 -27.21
N GLU A 61 1.02 6.13 -28.14
CA GLU A 61 0.95 4.83 -28.82
C GLU A 61 1.02 3.67 -27.82
N PHE A 62 1.91 3.75 -26.83
CA PHE A 62 2.00 2.74 -25.79
C PHE A 62 0.72 2.66 -24.95
N LEU A 63 0.18 3.80 -24.53
CA LEU A 63 -1.06 3.84 -23.75
C LEU A 63 -2.27 3.36 -24.56
N ASP A 64 -2.32 3.66 -25.85
CA ASP A 64 -3.36 3.16 -26.75
C ASP A 64 -3.21 1.66 -26.98
N TYR A 65 -1.99 1.17 -27.14
CA TYR A 65 -1.68 -0.26 -27.20
C TYR A 65 -2.14 -1.01 -25.93
N LEU A 66 -1.91 -0.44 -24.75
CA LEU A 66 -2.33 -1.04 -23.47
C LEU A 66 -3.85 -1.24 -23.38
N LYS A 67 -4.66 -0.41 -24.04
CA LYS A 67 -6.14 -0.53 -24.00
C LYS A 67 -6.65 -1.86 -24.57
N ASN A 68 -5.85 -2.53 -25.39
CA ASN A 68 -6.18 -3.82 -25.99
C ASN A 68 -6.01 -5.00 -25.02
N PHE A 69 -5.42 -4.78 -23.85
CA PHE A 69 -5.19 -5.83 -22.87
C PHE A 69 -6.24 -5.86 -21.77
N PRO A 70 -6.60 -7.07 -21.27
CA PRO A 70 -7.45 -7.19 -20.09
C PRO A 70 -6.79 -6.53 -18.88
N LEU A 71 -7.61 -6.02 -17.96
CA LEU A 71 -7.11 -5.48 -16.69
C LEU A 71 -6.44 -6.59 -15.87
N TRP A 72 -5.34 -6.23 -15.22
CA TRP A 72 -4.73 -7.09 -14.21
C TRP A 72 -5.71 -7.33 -13.06
N ASN A 73 -5.88 -8.59 -12.66
CA ASN A 73 -6.76 -9.00 -11.57
C ASN A 73 -6.10 -10.02 -10.63
N GLY A 74 -4.80 -10.29 -10.81
CA GLY A 74 -4.07 -11.29 -10.02
C GLY A 74 -3.77 -10.83 -8.58
N THR A 75 -3.87 -9.53 -8.29
CA THR A 75 -3.65 -8.94 -6.96
C THR A 75 -4.61 -7.76 -6.74
N ARG A 76 -4.78 -7.34 -5.48
CA ARG A 76 -5.59 -6.17 -5.14
C ARG A 76 -4.81 -4.86 -5.19
N TYR A 77 -3.52 -4.96 -4.87
CA TYR A 77 -2.63 -3.82 -4.83
C TYR A 77 -1.37 -4.09 -5.63
N TYR A 78 -0.62 -3.03 -5.88
CA TYR A 78 0.72 -3.10 -6.44
C TYR A 78 1.60 -1.99 -5.86
N CYS A 79 2.91 -2.22 -5.79
CA CYS A 79 3.91 -1.21 -5.45
C CYS A 79 5.27 -1.61 -6.02
N PHE A 80 6.23 -0.68 -6.04
CA PHE A 80 7.61 -1.02 -6.38
C PHE A 80 8.34 -1.64 -5.18
N SER A 81 9.12 -2.71 -5.43
CA SER A 81 9.92 -3.37 -4.39
C SER A 81 10.95 -2.43 -3.77
N SER A 82 11.46 -1.46 -4.53
CA SER A 82 12.41 -0.44 -4.06
C SER A 82 11.83 0.45 -2.95
N ALA A 83 10.50 0.55 -2.84
CA ALA A 83 9.84 1.28 -1.77
C ALA A 83 9.70 0.46 -0.47
N ILE A 84 9.93 -0.86 -0.53
CA ILE A 84 9.79 -1.77 0.61
C ILE A 84 11.09 -1.82 1.40
N MET A 85 10.95 -1.74 2.71
CA MET A 85 12.03 -1.87 3.68
C MET A 85 11.79 -3.07 4.58
N ASP A 86 12.86 -3.73 4.95
CA ASP A 86 12.88 -4.78 5.95
C ASP A 86 12.67 -4.17 7.35
N THR A 87 11.76 -4.74 8.13
CA THR A 87 11.47 -4.27 9.49
C THR A 87 12.66 -4.46 10.44
N ALA A 88 13.37 -5.59 10.34
CA ALA A 88 14.45 -5.96 11.24
C ALA A 88 15.74 -5.19 10.96
N THR A 89 16.11 -5.02 9.68
CA THR A 89 17.35 -4.36 9.28
C THR A 89 17.16 -2.87 8.97
N GLY A 90 15.94 -2.45 8.61
CA GLY A 90 15.66 -1.11 8.08
C GLY A 90 16.19 -0.86 6.66
N GLY A 91 16.82 -1.87 6.04
CA GLY A 91 17.38 -1.78 4.69
C GLY A 91 16.34 -2.06 3.61
N HIS A 92 16.70 -1.75 2.36
CA HIS A 92 15.88 -2.10 1.20
C HIS A 92 15.82 -3.61 0.99
N LEU A 93 14.67 -4.07 0.49
CA LEU A 93 14.48 -5.47 0.14
C LEU A 93 15.36 -5.86 -1.06
N SER A 94 16.28 -6.81 -0.86
CA SER A 94 17.06 -7.38 -1.96
C SER A 94 16.19 -8.30 -2.82
N GLU A 95 16.53 -8.39 -4.10
CA GLU A 95 15.79 -9.21 -5.05
C GLU A 95 15.87 -10.71 -4.71
N GLU A 96 17.03 -11.19 -4.23
CA GLU A 96 17.20 -12.60 -3.82
C GLU A 96 16.27 -12.94 -2.66
N ARG A 97 16.11 -12.00 -1.72
CA ARG A 97 15.22 -12.19 -0.57
C ARG A 97 13.76 -12.17 -1.00
N LEU A 98 13.39 -11.29 -1.93
CA LEU A 98 12.06 -11.23 -2.52
C LEU A 98 11.71 -12.54 -3.28
N GLN A 99 12.64 -13.06 -4.06
CA GLN A 99 12.49 -14.34 -4.76
C GLN A 99 12.31 -15.51 -3.80
N ARG A 100 13.03 -15.54 -2.68
CA ARG A 100 12.86 -16.60 -1.66
C ARG A 100 11.47 -16.56 -1.02
N LEU A 101 10.98 -15.37 -0.71
CA LEU A 101 9.70 -15.21 -0.01
C LEU A 101 8.50 -15.48 -0.90
N THR A 102 8.59 -15.17 -2.19
CA THR A 102 7.52 -15.45 -3.16
C THR A 102 7.44 -16.92 -3.60
N ARG A 103 8.45 -17.72 -3.28
CA ARG A 103 8.43 -19.19 -3.46
C ARG A 103 7.76 -19.92 -2.30
N LEU A 104 7.49 -19.24 -1.18
CA LEU A 104 6.79 -19.85 -0.06
C LEU A 104 5.28 -19.92 -0.39
N PRO A 105 4.62 -21.09 -0.23
CA PRO A 105 3.23 -21.30 -0.64
C PRO A 105 2.18 -20.44 0.09
N THR A 106 2.56 -19.79 1.18
CA THR A 106 1.63 -19.11 2.08
C THR A 106 2.22 -17.77 2.47
N ALA A 107 1.59 -16.68 2.03
CA ALA A 107 1.82 -15.39 2.66
C ALA A 107 1.43 -15.53 4.15
N PRO A 108 2.28 -15.15 5.10
CA PRO A 108 1.90 -15.18 6.50
C PRO A 108 0.64 -14.33 6.67
N ASP A 109 -0.46 -14.97 7.07
CA ASP A 109 -1.68 -14.26 7.42
C ASP A 109 -1.33 -13.41 8.64
N PHE A 110 -1.62 -12.11 8.57
CA PHE A 110 -1.39 -11.23 9.71
C PHE A 110 -2.48 -11.53 10.74
N ASP A 111 -2.24 -12.52 11.58
CA ASP A 111 -3.00 -12.74 12.79
C ASP A 111 -2.66 -11.60 13.74
N ALA A 112 -3.45 -10.52 13.64
CA ALA A 112 -3.57 -9.53 14.69
C ALA A 112 -4.13 -10.24 15.93
N ILE A 113 -3.30 -10.99 16.65
CA ILE A 113 -3.62 -11.45 18.00
C ILE A 113 -3.58 -10.19 18.86
N VAL A 114 -4.70 -9.48 18.86
CA VAL A 114 -5.01 -8.41 19.81
C VAL A 114 -5.40 -9.14 21.08
N ASP A 115 -4.46 -9.28 22.00
CA ASP A 115 -4.65 -9.84 23.34
C ASP A 115 -5.46 -8.87 24.25
N GLY A 116 -6.41 -8.15 23.66
CA GLY A 116 -7.21 -7.11 24.33
C GLY A 116 -6.43 -5.90 24.85
N LYS A 117 -5.12 -5.79 24.55
CA LYS A 117 -4.23 -4.76 25.11
C LYS A 117 -3.80 -3.76 24.05
N ALA A 118 -3.89 -2.47 24.40
CA ALA A 118 -3.26 -1.42 23.62
C ALA A 118 -1.73 -1.53 23.73
N GLU A 119 -1.06 -1.64 22.60
CA GLU A 119 0.40 -1.80 22.54
C GLU A 119 1.03 -0.71 21.69
N THR A 120 2.25 -0.32 22.04
CA THR A 120 3.00 0.72 21.34
C THR A 120 4.41 0.23 21.05
N PHE A 121 4.85 0.46 19.82
CA PHE A 121 6.10 -0.04 19.27
C PHE A 121 6.89 1.06 18.56
N LYS A 122 8.18 0.82 18.37
CA LYS A 122 9.09 1.61 17.58
C LYS A 122 9.34 0.97 16.21
N LEU A 123 9.17 1.73 15.15
CA LEU A 123 9.59 1.38 13.79
C LEU A 123 10.41 2.53 13.20
N GLY A 124 11.74 2.44 13.29
CA GLY A 124 12.64 3.53 12.89
C GLY A 124 12.34 4.81 13.67
N LYS A 125 11.86 5.85 12.97
CA LYS A 125 11.44 7.14 13.56
C LYS A 125 9.95 7.21 13.95
N TYR A 126 9.19 6.15 13.67
CA TYR A 126 7.76 6.09 13.89
C TYR A 126 7.44 5.35 15.18
N GLN A 127 6.51 5.90 15.95
CA GLN A 127 5.80 5.19 17.00
C GLN A 127 4.55 4.56 16.38
N ILE A 128 4.41 3.24 16.46
CA ILE A 128 3.23 2.51 15.97
C ILE A 128 2.40 2.10 17.18
N SER A 129 1.14 2.49 17.22
CA SER A 129 0.22 2.18 18.32
C SER A 129 -0.93 1.33 17.78
N ILE A 130 -1.23 0.23 18.46
CA ILE A 130 -2.36 -0.66 18.19
C ILE A 130 -3.40 -0.40 19.29
N SER A 131 -4.62 -0.01 18.91
CA SER A 131 -5.72 0.18 19.86
C SER A 131 -6.37 -1.16 20.23
N ILE A 132 -7.22 -1.15 21.26
CA ILE A 132 -7.97 -2.33 21.70
C ILE A 132 -8.95 -2.78 20.61
N GLU A 133 -9.47 -1.83 19.83
CA GLU A 133 -10.36 -2.05 18.69
C GLU A 133 -9.61 -2.61 17.46
N GLY A 134 -8.27 -2.67 17.50
CA GLY A 134 -7.42 -3.11 16.39
C GLY A 134 -7.03 -1.99 15.42
N ASP A 135 -7.37 -0.74 15.71
CA ASP A 135 -6.94 0.39 14.88
C ASP A 135 -5.44 0.62 15.07
N ILE A 136 -4.72 0.72 13.96
CA ILE A 136 -3.27 0.96 13.98
C ILE A 136 -2.98 2.39 13.53
N LYS A 137 -2.29 3.14 14.37
CA LYS A 137 -1.88 4.53 14.10
C LYS A 137 -0.37 4.66 14.19
N TRP A 138 0.18 5.60 13.44
CA TRP A 138 1.58 5.99 13.54
C TRP A 138 1.70 7.43 14.04
N LYS A 139 2.79 7.70 14.76
CA LYS A 139 3.25 9.05 15.14
C LYS A 139 4.70 9.24 14.75
N SER A 140 5.07 10.42 14.30
CA SER A 140 6.46 10.83 14.05
C SER A 140 6.62 12.30 14.35
N TYR A 141 7.84 12.74 14.64
CA TYR A 141 8.15 14.16 14.61
C TYR A 141 8.26 14.65 13.16
N SER A 142 7.88 15.91 12.94
CA SER A 142 8.00 16.68 11.69
C SER A 142 8.44 18.10 12.01
N GLY A 143 9.45 18.62 11.29
CA GLY A 143 9.97 19.97 11.52
C GLY A 143 10.60 20.17 12.91
N ILE A 144 10.43 21.38 13.45
CA ILE A 144 11.13 21.87 14.65
C ILE A 144 10.45 21.40 15.95
N SER A 145 9.12 21.29 15.99
CA SER A 145 8.38 20.95 17.22
C SER A 145 7.08 20.16 17.01
N GLN A 146 6.71 19.80 15.78
CA GLN A 146 5.40 19.19 15.53
C GLN A 146 5.47 17.67 15.57
N ILE A 147 4.54 17.05 16.29
CA ILE A 147 4.28 15.62 16.18
C ILE A 147 3.11 15.44 15.24
N ILE A 148 3.29 14.61 14.22
CA ILE A 148 2.27 14.30 13.24
C ILE A 148 1.79 12.87 13.46
N GLU A 149 0.52 12.64 13.22
CA GLU A 149 -0.08 11.32 13.31
C GLU A 149 -0.85 10.94 12.05
N GLY A 150 -0.95 9.64 11.83
CA GLY A 150 -1.69 9.08 10.69
C GLY A 150 -2.10 7.63 10.93
N SER A 151 -2.78 7.06 9.95
CA SER A 151 -3.24 5.66 9.99
C SER A 151 -2.20 4.72 9.40
N VAL A 152 -2.25 3.46 9.82
CA VAL A 152 -1.43 2.38 9.29
C VAL A 152 -2.33 1.36 8.63
N LEU A 153 -1.90 0.85 7.48
CA LEU A 153 -2.52 -0.29 6.81
C LEU A 153 -1.54 -1.46 6.86
N ILE A 154 -1.99 -2.66 7.20
CA ILE A 154 -1.20 -3.87 7.04
C ILE A 154 -1.85 -4.72 5.97
N GLU A 155 -1.09 -5.10 4.96
CA GLU A 155 -1.56 -5.97 3.89
C GLU A 155 -0.44 -6.96 3.54
N SER A 156 -0.78 -8.25 3.52
CA SER A 156 0.14 -9.32 3.15
C SER A 156 1.49 -9.23 3.88
N ASP A 157 1.50 -9.06 5.21
CA ASP A 157 2.72 -8.94 6.02
C ASP A 157 3.63 -7.72 5.71
N ILE A 158 3.05 -6.69 5.07
CA ILE A 158 3.70 -5.39 4.85
C ILE A 158 2.93 -4.31 5.60
N LEU A 159 3.63 -3.55 6.44
CA LEU A 159 3.10 -2.37 7.12
C LEU A 159 3.25 -1.12 6.23
N PHE A 160 2.14 -0.46 5.92
CA PHE A 160 2.10 0.78 5.13
C PHE A 160 1.78 1.98 6.02
N ILE A 161 2.72 2.92 6.10
CA ILE A 161 2.58 4.19 6.84
C ILE A 161 1.69 5.15 6.03
N GLY A 162 0.44 5.32 6.43
CA GLY A 162 -0.57 6.18 5.79
C GLY A 162 -0.26 7.68 5.79
N PRO A 163 -1.11 8.49 5.14
CA PRO A 163 -0.97 9.94 5.13
C PRO A 163 -1.16 10.52 6.54
N LYS A 164 -0.60 11.71 6.75
CA LYS A 164 -0.84 12.52 7.94
C LYS A 164 -2.34 12.87 8.02
N LEU A 165 -2.96 12.55 9.14
CA LEU A 165 -4.37 12.85 9.43
C LEU A 165 -4.49 14.13 10.26
N CYS A 166 -3.71 14.26 11.32
CA CYS A 166 -3.77 15.39 12.23
C CYS A 166 -2.38 15.75 12.78
N ASP A 167 -2.30 16.94 13.36
CA ASP A 167 -1.25 17.30 14.29
C ASP A 167 -1.61 16.76 15.67
N ALA A 168 -0.70 15.97 16.24
CA ALA A 168 -0.86 15.52 17.62
C ALA A 168 -0.58 16.71 18.56
N PRO A 169 -1.17 16.73 19.77
CA PRO A 169 -0.92 17.78 20.74
C PRO A 169 0.59 17.94 20.99
N GLU A 170 1.00 19.19 21.16
CA GLU A 170 2.39 19.61 21.31
C GLU A 170 3.04 18.84 22.48
N LYS A 171 4.01 17.97 22.17
CA LYS A 171 4.96 17.43 23.12
C LYS A 171 6.36 17.78 22.66
N SER A 172 7.28 17.98 23.58
CA SER A 172 8.64 18.34 23.20
C SER A 172 9.24 17.24 22.31
N LYS A 173 9.88 17.62 21.21
CA LYS A 173 10.57 16.69 20.30
C LYS A 173 11.56 15.80 21.06
N ARG A 174 12.20 16.34 22.09
CA ARG A 174 13.13 15.62 22.96
C ARG A 174 12.44 14.52 23.75
N GLU A 175 11.31 14.80 24.41
CA GLU A 175 10.51 13.80 25.13
C GLU A 175 9.99 12.72 24.19
N PHE A 176 9.53 13.10 22.99
CA PHE A 176 9.08 12.12 22.00
C PHE A 176 10.21 11.17 21.59
N ILE A 177 11.40 11.70 21.29
CA ILE A 177 12.56 10.87 20.92
C ILE A 177 12.97 9.97 22.08
N HIS A 178 12.98 10.48 23.31
CA HIS A 178 13.31 9.70 24.50
C HIS A 178 12.32 8.56 24.71
N THR A 179 11.02 8.85 24.60
CA THR A 179 9.95 7.84 24.67
C THR A 179 10.10 6.83 23.53
N LEU A 180 10.36 7.29 22.30
CA LEU A 180 10.52 6.42 21.15
C LEU A 180 11.70 5.45 21.32
N GLN A 181 12.75 5.85 22.03
CA GLN A 181 13.92 5.00 22.30
C GLN A 181 13.63 3.90 23.33
N SER A 182 12.70 4.10 24.26
CA SER A 182 12.33 3.10 25.27
C SER A 182 11.29 2.08 24.78
N LEU A 183 10.64 2.33 23.65
CA LEU A 183 9.62 1.43 23.10
C LEU A 183 10.21 0.14 22.52
N PRO A 184 9.49 -0.99 22.63
CA PRO A 184 9.88 -2.24 21.98
C PRO A 184 9.89 -2.08 20.45
N LYS A 185 10.82 -2.74 19.77
CA LYS A 185 10.88 -2.72 18.30
C LYS A 185 9.65 -3.41 17.70
N TRP A 186 9.14 -2.85 16.62
CA TRP A 186 8.10 -3.48 15.80
C TRP A 186 8.60 -4.82 15.27
N ASN A 187 7.83 -5.87 15.50
CA ASN A 187 8.16 -7.25 15.12
C ASN A 187 6.95 -8.00 14.55
N ARG A 188 5.86 -7.29 14.26
CA ARG A 188 4.61 -7.92 13.83
C ARG A 188 4.52 -8.09 12.32
N THR A 189 5.31 -7.34 11.54
CA THR A 189 5.42 -7.53 10.09
C THR A 189 6.86 -7.70 9.63
N THR A 190 7.07 -8.55 8.62
CA THR A 190 8.40 -8.72 8.00
C THR A 190 8.85 -7.44 7.31
N PHE A 191 7.91 -6.73 6.69
CA PHE A 191 8.20 -5.55 5.88
C PHE A 191 7.41 -4.33 6.30
N TRP A 192 7.92 -3.18 5.87
CA TRP A 192 7.19 -1.92 5.93
C TRP A 192 7.52 -1.01 4.74
N CYS A 193 6.62 -0.07 4.49
CA CYS A 193 6.68 0.85 3.36
C CYS A 193 5.95 2.15 3.70
N ARG A 194 6.25 3.23 2.98
CA ARG A 194 5.46 4.45 3.03
C ARG A 194 4.24 4.28 2.13
N SER A 195 3.04 4.59 2.62
CA SER A 195 1.76 4.34 1.93
C SER A 195 1.67 4.88 0.51
N LEU A 196 2.35 5.98 0.20
CA LEU A 196 2.36 6.57 -1.14
C LEU A 196 2.80 5.58 -2.23
N ALA A 197 3.55 4.54 -1.87
CA ALA A 197 3.98 3.50 -2.79
C ALA A 197 2.91 2.45 -3.09
N LEU A 198 1.93 2.23 -2.19
CA LEU A 198 0.88 1.25 -2.39
C LEU A 198 -0.23 1.84 -3.26
N GLN A 199 -0.49 1.19 -4.39
CA GLN A 199 -1.49 1.60 -5.35
C GLN A 199 -2.55 0.50 -5.49
N PRO A 200 -3.85 0.85 -5.47
CA PRO A 200 -4.89 -0.11 -5.78
C PRO A 200 -4.85 -0.49 -7.26
N VAL A 201 -5.07 -1.77 -7.54
CA VAL A 201 -5.35 -2.22 -8.90
C VAL A 201 -6.75 -1.72 -9.25
N SER A 202 -6.84 -0.80 -10.22
CA SER A 202 -8.13 -0.19 -10.59
C SER A 202 -9.09 -1.27 -11.08
N THR A 203 -10.15 -1.53 -10.32
CA THR A 203 -11.33 -2.25 -10.83
C THR A 203 -12.17 -1.24 -11.58
N ASP A 204 -12.49 -1.48 -12.85
CA ASP A 204 -13.31 -0.57 -13.66
C ASP A 204 -14.53 -0.07 -12.88
N LYS A 205 -14.49 1.21 -12.47
CA LYS A 205 -15.62 1.94 -11.87
C LYS A 205 -16.62 2.26 -12.98
N LYS A 206 -17.44 1.28 -13.39
CA LYS A 206 -18.72 1.55 -14.05
C LYS A 206 -19.83 0.75 -13.37
N ARG A 207 -20.31 1.31 -12.25
CA ARG A 207 -21.71 1.26 -11.79
C ARG A 207 -21.88 2.12 -10.54
N SER A 208 -22.19 3.40 -10.76
CA SER A 208 -23.23 4.12 -10.01
C SER A 208 -23.42 5.49 -10.68
N ALA A 209 -24.58 5.64 -11.32
CA ALA A 209 -25.06 6.86 -11.92
C ALA A 209 -25.44 7.90 -10.86
N HIS A 210 -25.33 9.18 -11.26
CA HIS A 210 -25.99 10.40 -10.75
C HIS A 210 -25.91 10.68 -9.24
N VAL A 211 -25.39 11.83 -8.80
CA VAL A 211 -26.18 13.08 -8.72
C VAL A 211 -25.43 14.27 -9.30
N VAL A 212 -26.09 14.95 -10.23
CA VAL A 212 -25.79 16.31 -10.69
C VAL A 212 -26.25 17.28 -9.61
N VAL A 213 -25.36 18.13 -9.10
CA VAL A 213 -25.74 19.47 -8.59
C VAL A 213 -24.87 20.48 -9.31
N LYS A 214 -25.50 21.27 -10.18
CA LYS A 214 -24.95 22.51 -10.73
C LYS A 214 -25.01 23.60 -9.67
N SER A 215 -23.95 24.37 -9.53
CA SER A 215 -23.85 25.84 -9.35
C SER A 215 -22.45 26.17 -8.83
N ALA A 216 -21.75 27.25 -9.18
CA ALA A 216 -21.79 28.27 -10.22
C ALA A 216 -20.34 28.80 -10.34
N LYS A 217 -19.97 29.36 -11.50
CA LYS A 217 -18.60 29.84 -11.78
C LYS A 217 -18.28 31.11 -10.99
N ILE A 218 -17.11 31.15 -10.36
CA ILE A 218 -16.34 32.38 -10.16
C ILE A 218 -14.98 32.15 -10.83
N LEU A 219 -14.69 32.98 -11.83
CA LEU A 219 -13.42 33.07 -12.56
C LEU A 219 -12.48 33.95 -11.76
N GLN A 220 -11.20 33.57 -11.62
CA GLN A 220 -9.99 34.39 -11.35
C GLN A 220 -8.75 33.45 -11.32
N PRO A 221 -7.49 33.93 -11.49
CA PRO A 221 -6.72 33.75 -12.72
C PRO A 221 -5.61 32.67 -12.63
N ALA A 222 -5.02 32.39 -13.78
CA ALA A 222 -4.03 31.35 -14.02
C ALA A 222 -2.74 31.51 -13.20
N GLU A 223 -2.58 30.67 -12.18
CA GLU A 223 -1.28 30.29 -11.63
C GLU A 223 -0.93 28.87 -12.07
N ARG A 224 0.32 28.69 -12.53
CA ARG A 224 0.85 27.46 -13.09
C ARG A 224 0.79 26.31 -12.08
N GLU A 225 -0.14 25.38 -12.29
CA GLU A 225 -0.18 24.10 -11.57
C GLU A 225 0.94 23.16 -12.07
N PHE A 226 2.08 23.15 -11.36
CA PHE A 226 3.01 22.03 -11.43
C PHE A 226 2.73 21.05 -10.27
N ARG A 227 2.36 19.82 -10.65
CA ARG A 227 2.37 18.57 -9.86
C ARG A 227 1.80 18.63 -8.43
N ASN A 228 0.48 18.50 -8.29
CA ASN A 228 -0.16 18.13 -7.02
C ASN A 228 -1.16 16.96 -7.11
N HIS A 229 -1.25 16.26 -8.25
CA HIS A 229 -2.22 15.18 -8.45
C HIS A 229 -2.04 13.99 -7.50
N GLN A 230 -0.81 13.65 -7.09
CA GLN A 230 -0.56 12.51 -6.18
C GLN A 230 -1.07 12.76 -4.75
N ARG A 231 -0.99 13.99 -4.24
CA ARG A 231 -1.45 14.33 -2.89
C ARG A 231 -2.98 14.32 -2.80
N LYS A 232 -3.64 14.84 -3.84
CA LYS A 232 -5.10 14.87 -3.96
C LYS A 232 -5.66 13.45 -4.16
N PHE A 233 -5.04 12.64 -5.02
CA PHE A 233 -5.43 11.24 -5.23
C PHE A 233 -5.30 10.40 -3.96
N VAL A 234 -4.22 10.58 -3.18
CA VAL A 234 -4.03 9.86 -1.91
C VAL A 234 -5.05 10.29 -0.87
N GLN A 235 -5.37 11.58 -0.75
CA GLN A 235 -6.40 12.06 0.19
C GLN A 235 -7.81 11.58 -0.19
N GLU A 236 -8.13 11.49 -1.49
CA GLU A 236 -9.43 11.05 -1.99
C GLU A 236 -9.60 9.52 -1.97
N MET A 237 -8.53 8.74 -2.20
CA MET A 237 -8.60 7.28 -2.26
C MET A 237 -8.37 6.59 -0.90
N TRP A 238 -7.70 7.26 0.05
CA TRP A 238 -7.42 6.68 1.37
C TRP A 238 -8.68 6.21 2.11
N PRO A 239 -9.79 6.98 2.15
CA PRO A 239 -11.05 6.53 2.75
C PRO A 239 -11.59 5.25 2.11
N HIS A 240 -11.44 5.08 0.79
CA HIS A 240 -11.91 3.87 0.08
C HIS A 240 -11.03 2.64 0.34
N VAL A 241 -9.74 2.83 0.59
CA VAL A 241 -8.82 1.76 1.01
C VAL A 241 -9.12 1.34 2.46
N THR A 242 -9.46 2.29 3.34
CA THR A 242 -9.85 2.00 4.73
C THR A 242 -11.31 1.54 4.89
N ASP A 243 -12.21 1.83 3.96
CA ASP A 243 -13.60 1.33 4.02
C ASP A 243 -13.64 -0.20 3.77
N VAL A 244 -12.65 -0.73 3.05
CA VAL A 244 -12.39 -2.17 2.96
C VAL A 244 -11.83 -2.72 4.28
N SER A 245 -11.04 -1.92 5.03
CA SER A 245 -10.63 -2.29 6.39
C SER A 245 -11.79 -2.24 7.39
N ALA A 246 -12.82 -1.41 7.17
CA ALA A 246 -14.06 -1.43 7.94
C ALA A 246 -14.89 -2.71 7.67
N LYS A 247 -14.93 -3.21 6.42
CA LYS A 247 -15.51 -4.53 6.09
C LYS A 247 -14.69 -5.70 6.65
N TRP A 248 -13.37 -5.55 6.76
CA TRP A 248 -12.51 -6.53 7.42
C TRP A 248 -12.72 -6.51 8.94
N ALA A 249 -12.75 -5.34 9.57
CA ALA A 249 -13.06 -5.16 10.98
C ALA A 249 -14.46 -5.68 11.31
N SER A 250 -15.46 -5.49 10.44
CA SER A 250 -16.80 -6.07 10.64
C SER A 250 -16.81 -7.59 10.55
N ARG A 251 -16.01 -8.19 9.65
CA ARG A 251 -15.81 -9.65 9.53
C ARG A 251 -15.07 -10.25 10.73
N ILE A 252 -14.11 -9.52 11.29
CA ILE A 252 -13.42 -9.92 12.53
C ILE A 252 -14.40 -9.85 13.70
N ARG A 253 -15.20 -8.79 13.78
CA ARG A 253 -16.22 -8.58 14.83
C ARG A 253 -17.30 -9.67 14.81
N THR A 254 -17.79 -10.06 13.63
CA THR A 254 -18.76 -11.16 13.52
C THR A 254 -18.16 -12.51 13.89
N LYS A 255 -16.96 -12.84 13.42
CA LYS A 255 -16.23 -14.05 13.85
C LYS A 255 -16.00 -14.09 15.36
N TRP A 256 -15.72 -12.95 15.99
CA TRP A 256 -15.54 -12.85 17.43
C TRP A 256 -16.86 -13.06 18.20
N ILE A 257 -17.97 -12.50 17.73
CA ILE A 257 -19.30 -12.71 18.32
C ILE A 257 -19.72 -14.19 18.22
N GLU A 258 -19.46 -14.84 17.09
CA GLU A 258 -19.73 -16.27 16.90
C GLU A 258 -18.88 -17.14 17.83
N LYS A 259 -17.58 -16.85 17.95
CA LYS A 259 -16.68 -17.59 18.85
C LYS A 259 -17.05 -17.40 20.33
N LYS A 260 -17.50 -16.21 20.71
CA LYS A 260 -18.00 -15.91 22.07
C LYS A 260 -19.32 -16.62 22.39
N LYS A 261 -20.23 -16.76 21.42
CA LYS A 261 -21.45 -17.58 21.55
C LYS A 261 -21.13 -19.07 21.66
N ALA A 262 -20.22 -19.58 20.84
CA ALA A 262 -19.79 -20.97 20.88
C ALA A 262 -19.08 -21.34 22.19
N PHE A 263 -18.40 -20.39 22.82
CA PHE A 263 -17.76 -20.59 24.13
C PHE A 263 -18.77 -20.58 25.29
N ARG A 264 -19.82 -19.72 25.22
CA ARG A 264 -20.90 -19.72 26.22
C ARG A 264 -21.74 -21.00 26.16
N ASN A 265 -22.07 -21.48 24.96
CA ASN A 265 -22.85 -22.72 24.78
C ASN A 265 -22.08 -24.01 25.13
N LYS A 266 -20.80 -23.92 25.54
CA LYS A 266 -20.00 -25.05 26.04
C LYS A 266 -19.88 -25.07 27.56
N ILE A 267 -20.39 -24.04 28.24
CA ILE A 267 -20.30 -23.85 29.70
C ILE A 267 -21.67 -24.06 30.37
N ASP A 268 -22.74 -24.17 29.58
CA ASP A 268 -24.05 -24.70 29.99
C ASP A 268 -24.19 -26.15 29.50
#